data_AF-A0A2V6DQ65-F1
#
_entry.id   AF-A0A2V6DQ65-F1
#
_cell.length_a   1.000
_cell.length_b   1.000
_cell.length_c   1.000
_cell.angle_alpha   90.00
_cell.angle_beta   90.00
_cell.angle_gamma   90.00
#
_symmetry.space_group_name_H-M   'P 1'
#
loop_
_entity.id
_entity.type
_entity.pdbx_description
1 polymer ?
#
loop_
_entity_poly.entity_id
_entity_poly.type
_entity_poly.pdbx_seq_one_letter_code
_entity_poly.pdbx_strand_id
1 'polypeptide(L)'
;MSVAFSRFHLDFETAVKSIFNRSLSRAGLVLLFSSGAILLLTAAQGKEGRITQIVQDVKVLAPHVAARPAHLNDNVTDGSAVHTG
;
A
#
# COMPACT_ATOMS: atom_id res chain seq x y z
N MET A 1 37.64 44.92 18.87
CA MET A 1 37.30 43.49 18.87
C MET A 1 35.81 43.36 18.57
N SER A 2 35.39 43.17 17.32
CA SER A 2 33.93 43.01 17.03
C SER A 2 33.65 42.35 15.66
N VAL A 3 34.45 42.63 14.63
CA VAL A 3 34.16 42.21 13.24
C VAL A 3 34.32 40.70 12.98
N ALA A 4 35.23 40.02 13.69
CA ALA A 4 35.47 38.59 13.49
C ALA A 4 34.34 37.72 14.07
N PHE A 5 33.76 38.12 15.21
CA PHE A 5 32.73 37.35 15.90
C PHE A 5 31.39 37.33 15.12
N SER A 6 31.06 38.44 14.45
CA SER A 6 29.86 38.52 13.59
C SER A 6 29.96 37.67 12.32
N ARG A 7 31.16 37.50 11.74
CA ARG A 7 31.35 36.60 10.59
C ARG A 7 31.21 35.15 10.98
N PHE A 8 31.85 34.72 12.08
CA PHE A 8 31.71 33.36 12.59
C PHE A 8 30.25 32.97 12.89
N HIS A 9 29.45 33.90 13.41
CA HIS A 9 28.03 33.65 13.69
C HIS A 9 27.20 33.48 12.40
N LEU A 10 27.44 34.30 11.38
CA LEU A 10 26.73 34.22 10.09
C LEU A 10 27.14 32.97 9.27
N ASP A 11 28.41 32.60 9.31
CA ASP A 11 28.94 31.41 8.64
C ASP A 11 28.40 30.11 9.30
N PHE A 12 28.17 30.14 10.63
CA PHE A 12 27.55 29.03 11.35
C PHE A 12 26.06 28.86 11.00
N GLU A 13 25.28 29.94 11.01
CA GLU A 13 23.85 29.90 10.64
C GLU A 13 23.62 29.38 9.21
N THR A 14 24.46 29.81 8.28
CA THR A 14 24.39 29.37 6.87
C THR A 14 24.83 27.91 6.70
N ALA A 15 25.86 27.46 7.42
CA ALA A 15 26.30 26.07 7.41
C ALA A 15 25.23 25.13 7.99
N VAL A 16 24.60 25.49 9.13
CA VAL A 16 23.55 24.67 9.76
C VAL A 16 22.30 24.60 8.89
N LYS A 17 21.86 25.72 8.30
CA LYS A 17 20.73 25.71 7.34
C LYS A 17 21.00 24.83 6.13
N SER A 18 22.22 24.83 5.59
CA SER A 18 22.63 24.01 4.45
C SER A 18 22.58 22.51 4.77
N ILE A 19 23.12 22.11 5.92
CA ILE A 19 23.09 20.72 6.39
C ILE A 19 21.64 20.27 6.64
N PHE A 20 20.83 21.13 7.26
CA PHE A 20 19.41 20.85 7.51
C PHE A 20 18.64 20.67 6.20
N ASN A 21 18.80 21.56 5.21
CA ASN A 21 18.10 21.42 3.92
C ASN A 21 18.53 20.18 3.13
N ARG A 22 19.82 19.82 3.21
CA ARG A 22 20.34 18.60 2.57
C ARG A 22 19.85 17.32 3.26
N SER A 23 19.69 17.38 4.58
CA SER A 23 19.10 16.31 5.40
C SER A 23 17.60 16.15 5.12
N LEU A 24 16.85 17.26 5.09
CA LEU A 24 15.41 17.28 4.85
C LEU A 24 15.06 16.76 3.45
N SER A 25 15.87 17.10 2.44
CA SER A 25 15.70 16.61 1.07
C SER A 25 15.93 15.10 0.96
N ARG A 26 16.93 14.56 1.66
CA ARG A 26 17.21 13.11 1.68
C ARG A 26 16.15 12.33 2.46
N ALA A 27 15.77 12.82 3.64
CA ALA A 27 14.73 12.20 4.45
C ALA A 27 13.37 12.19 3.74
N GLY A 28 13.03 13.29 3.05
CA GLY A 28 11.81 13.37 2.23
C GLY A 28 11.80 12.36 1.09
N LEU A 29 12.92 12.18 0.40
CA LEU A 29 13.04 11.20 -0.69
C LEU A 29 12.90 9.76 -0.18
N VAL A 30 13.53 9.43 0.96
CA VAL A 30 13.39 8.11 1.60
C VAL A 30 11.95 7.84 2.04
N LEU A 31 11.28 8.83 2.63
CA LEU A 31 9.87 8.70 3.03
C LEU A 31 8.94 8.49 1.83
N LEU A 32 9.13 9.26 0.75
CA LEU A 32 8.35 9.08 -0.48
C LEU A 32 8.55 7.70 -1.10
N PHE A 33 9.80 7.23 -1.18
CA PHE A 33 10.10 5.91 -1.74
C PHE A 33 9.53 4.77 -0.88
N SER A 34 9.66 4.89 0.44
CA SER A 34 9.16 3.91 1.39
C SER A 34 7.63 3.83 1.36
N SER A 35 6.95 4.98 1.28
CA SER A 35 5.49 5.04 1.18
C SER A 35 4.97 4.43 -0.13
N GLY A 36 5.67 4.66 -1.26
CA GLY A 36 5.29 4.08 -2.55
C GLY A 36 5.41 2.55 -2.57
N ALA A 37 6.44 1.99 -1.93
CA ALA A 37 6.62 0.55 -1.82
C ALA A 37 5.50 -0.12 -1.02
N ILE A 38 5.01 0.51 0.05
CA ILE A 38 3.90 -0.02 0.86
C ILE A 38 2.61 -0.08 0.03
N LEU A 39 2.31 0.96 -0.75
CA LEU A 39 1.12 0.98 -1.61
C LEU A 39 1.16 -0.11 -2.69
N LEU A 40 2.33 -0.36 -3.29
CA LEU A 40 2.52 -1.45 -4.25
C LEU A 40 2.36 -2.84 -3.63
N LEU A 41 2.78 -3.02 -2.37
CA LEU A 41 2.62 -4.28 -1.64
C LEU A 41 1.15 -4.54 -1.25
N THR A 42 0.38 -3.48 -0.99
CA THR A 42 -1.05 -3.57 -0.67
C THR A 42 -1.95 -3.72 -1.90
N ALA A 43 -1.41 -3.59 -3.11
CA ALA A 43 -2.12 -3.86 -4.37
C ALA A 43 -2.17 -5.37 -4.68
N ALA A 44 -2.32 -6.21 -3.66
CA ALA A 44 -2.72 -7.60 -3.85
C ALA A 44 -4.13 -7.59 -4.43
N GLN A 45 -4.20 -7.59 -5.76
CA GLN A 45 -5.44 -7.69 -6.52
C GLN A 45 -6.09 -9.01 -6.12
N GLY A 46 -7.12 -8.96 -5.28
CA GLY A 46 -7.96 -10.13 -5.01
C GLY A 46 -8.46 -10.64 -6.34
N LYS A 47 -8.14 -11.90 -6.67
CA LYS A 47 -8.59 -12.52 -7.90
C LYS A 47 -10.03 -12.94 -7.69
N GLU A 48 -10.90 -11.98 -7.93
CA GLU A 48 -12.34 -12.10 -7.72
C GLU A 48 -13.00 -12.56 -9.01
N GLY A 49 -13.57 -13.77 -8.99
CA GLY A 49 -14.43 -14.28 -10.03
C GLY A 49 -15.90 -13.99 -9.72
N ARG A 50 -16.74 -13.95 -10.75
CA ARG A 50 -18.19 -13.75 -10.58
C ARG A 50 -18.97 -14.80 -11.34
N ILE A 51 -20.00 -15.36 -10.70
CA ILE A 51 -20.85 -16.36 -11.33
C ILE A 51 -21.69 -15.70 -12.41
N THR A 52 -21.44 -16.06 -13.67
CA THR A 52 -22.17 -15.55 -14.84
C THR A 52 -23.25 -16.49 -15.32
N GLN A 53 -23.18 -17.76 -14.94
CA GLN A 53 -24.15 -18.78 -15.30
C GLN A 53 -24.17 -19.87 -14.24
N ILE A 54 -25.36 -20.40 -13.99
CA ILE A 54 -25.57 -21.58 -13.15
C ILE A 54 -26.27 -22.61 -14.00
N VAL A 55 -25.69 -23.80 -14.08
CA VAL A 55 -26.26 -24.96 -14.75
C VAL A 55 -26.40 -26.06 -13.69
N GLN A 56 -27.63 -26.49 -13.40
CA GLN A 56 -27.94 -27.51 -12.38
C GLN A 56 -27.56 -27.08 -10.96
N ASP A 57 -27.06 -28.01 -10.12
CA ASP A 57 -26.71 -27.74 -8.72
C ASP A 57 -25.27 -27.22 -8.63
N VAL A 58 -25.15 -25.94 -8.30
CA VAL A 58 -23.87 -25.29 -8.04
C VAL A 58 -23.90 -24.74 -6.63
N LYS A 59 -22.85 -25.02 -5.85
CA LYS A 59 -22.68 -24.51 -4.49
C LYS A 59 -21.35 -23.78 -4.38
N VAL A 60 -21.37 -22.65 -3.68
CA VAL A 60 -20.18 -21.89 -3.32
C VAL A 60 -19.81 -22.20 -1.89
N LEU A 61 -18.55 -22.55 -1.68
CA LEU A 61 -17.93 -22.73 -0.37
C LEU A 61 -16.93 -21.60 -0.15
N ALA A 62 -17.33 -20.59 0.62
CA ALA A 62 -16.45 -19.51 1.02
C ALA A 62 -15.51 -19.96 2.16
N PRO A 63 -14.34 -19.31 2.35
CA PRO A 63 -13.45 -19.62 3.46
C PRO A 63 -14.19 -19.57 4.80
N HIS A 64 -14.05 -20.63 5.60
CA HIS A 64 -14.61 -20.72 6.96
C HIS A 64 -16.15 -20.65 7.06
N VAL A 65 -16.86 -20.82 5.94
CA VAL A 65 -18.33 -20.85 5.90
C VAL A 65 -18.77 -22.19 5.32
N ALA A 66 -19.94 -22.68 5.72
CA ALA A 66 -20.54 -23.86 5.11
C ALA A 66 -20.87 -23.62 3.63
N ALA A 67 -20.88 -24.70 2.83
CA ALA A 67 -21.28 -24.62 1.43
C ALA A 67 -22.74 -24.17 1.33
N ARG A 68 -23.02 -23.22 0.44
CA ARG A 68 -24.38 -22.74 0.15
C ARG A 68 -24.67 -22.83 -1.34
N PRO A 69 -25.95 -22.93 -1.75
CA PRO A 69 -26.33 -22.78 -3.14
C PRO A 69 -25.78 -21.48 -3.75
N ALA A 70 -25.24 -21.59 -4.96
CA ALA A 70 -24.75 -20.46 -5.72
C ALA A 70 -25.92 -19.65 -6.27
N HIS A 71 -25.76 -18.33 -6.33
CA HIS A 71 -26.65 -17.45 -7.07
C HIS A 71 -25.94 -16.79 -8.24
N LEU A 72 -26.70 -16.48 -9.29
CA LEU A 72 -26.18 -15.68 -10.40
C LEU A 72 -25.61 -14.39 -9.81
N ASN A 73 -24.46 -13.97 -10.30
CA ASN A 73 -23.73 -12.79 -9.84
C ASN A 73 -23.05 -12.91 -8.47
N ASP A 74 -23.10 -14.09 -7.84
CA ASP A 74 -22.34 -14.34 -6.62
C ASP A 74 -20.85 -14.18 -6.86
N ASN A 75 -20.19 -13.74 -5.79
CA ASN A 75 -18.78 -13.51 -5.79
C ASN A 75 -18.00 -14.77 -5.42
N VAL A 76 -16.93 -15.04 -6.14
CA VAL A 76 -16.00 -16.15 -5.91
C VAL A 76 -14.62 -15.54 -5.68
N THR A 77 -14.32 -15.28 -4.41
CA THR A 77 -13.03 -14.70 -4.01
C THR A 77 -11.97 -15.79 -3.89
N ASP A 78 -10.70 -15.38 -3.89
CA ASP A 78 -9.59 -16.28 -3.57
C ASP A 78 -9.84 -17.05 -2.25
N GLY A 79 -9.55 -18.34 -2.29
CA GLY A 79 -9.83 -19.27 -1.19
C GLY A 79 -11.26 -19.82 -1.15
N SER A 80 -12.16 -19.34 -2.01
CA SER A 80 -13.47 -19.96 -2.21
C SER A 80 -13.36 -21.16 -3.16
N ALA A 81 -14.24 -22.15 -2.98
CA ALA A 81 -14.39 -23.29 -3.88
C ALA A 81 -15.79 -23.34 -4.48
N VAL A 82 -15.90 -23.90 -5.69
CA VAL A 82 -17.17 -24.16 -6.37
C VAL A 82 -17.37 -25.67 -6.44
N HIS A 83 -18.51 -26.14 -5.96
CA HIS A 83 -18.93 -27.53 -6.03
C HIS A 83 -20.08 -27.66 -7.04
N THR A 84 -19.95 -28.58 -7.96
CA THR A 84 -20.96 -28.87 -9.00
C THR A 84 -21.39 -30.32 -8.88
N GLY A 85 -22.69 -30.56 -8.89
CA GLY A 85 -23.31 -31.89 -8.86
C GLY A 85 -23.60 -32.46 -10.24
#